data_AF-A0A3D3EPU4-F1
#
_entry.id   AF-A0A3D3EPU4-F1
#
_cell.length_a   1.000
_cell.length_b   1.000
_cell.length_c   1.000
_cell.angle_alpha   90.00
_cell.angle_beta   90.00
_cell.angle_gamma   90.00
#
_symmetry.space_group_name_H-M   'P 1'
#
loop_
_entity.id
_entity.type
_entity.pdbx_description
1 polymer ?
#
loop_
_entity_poly.entity_id
_entity_poly.type
_entity_poly.pdbx_seq_one_letter_code
_entity_poly.pdbx_strand_id
1 'polypeptide(L)'
;KKIGTVDYLVQGTIYPDVIESGLGKSAVIKSHHNVGGLPDYVDFKEIIEPLRNLFKDEVRKAGLKLGIPDKLVFRQPFPGPGLAIRIIGNITPEKIAILQDADYIYREEIEKAGLNQKIGQYFAVLTNLRSVGVMGDERTYDYTVALRAVTTTDFMTAEFAEIPWDILGHISNRIVNEVKHV
;
A
#
# COMPACT_ATOMS: atom_id res chain seq x y z
N LYS A 1 15.66 -27.71 4.98
CA LYS A 1 14.57 -26.75 4.64
C LYS A 1 13.39 -27.04 5.57
N LYS A 2 12.78 -26.04 6.22
CA LYS A 2 11.69 -26.21 7.21
C LYS A 2 10.36 -26.75 6.64
N ILE A 3 10.18 -26.68 5.31
CA ILE A 3 8.90 -26.93 4.61
C ILE A 3 8.97 -28.16 3.67
N GLY A 4 10.01 -29.00 3.76
CA GLY A 4 10.12 -30.17 2.90
C GLY A 4 10.21 -29.82 1.40
N THR A 5 9.77 -30.75 0.54
CA THR A 5 9.68 -30.55 -0.93
C THR A 5 8.36 -29.87 -1.26
N VAL A 6 8.41 -28.83 -2.09
CA VAL A 6 7.23 -28.12 -2.59
C VAL A 6 7.23 -28.26 -4.11
N ASP A 7 6.17 -28.87 -4.64
CA ASP A 7 6.06 -29.16 -6.08
C ASP A 7 5.55 -27.97 -6.89
N TYR A 8 4.74 -27.10 -6.29
CA TYR A 8 4.01 -26.04 -7.02
C TYR A 8 4.16 -24.68 -6.34
N LEU A 9 4.29 -23.64 -7.16
CA LEU A 9 4.18 -22.25 -6.73
C LEU A 9 2.91 -21.64 -7.31
N VAL A 10 1.97 -21.22 -6.47
CA VAL A 10 0.74 -20.55 -6.91
C VAL A 10 0.94 -19.03 -6.87
N GLN A 11 0.61 -18.34 -7.96
CA GLN A 11 0.75 -16.88 -8.06
C GLN A 11 -0.57 -16.21 -8.45
N GLY A 12 -0.78 -15.00 -7.96
CA GLY A 12 -1.97 -14.20 -8.23
C GLY A 12 -1.88 -13.38 -9.52
N THR A 13 -1.05 -13.76 -10.48
CA THR A 13 -0.86 -13.06 -11.77
C THR A 13 -2.20 -12.88 -12.49
N ILE A 14 -2.48 -11.66 -12.96
CA ILE A 14 -3.71 -11.30 -13.67
C ILE A 14 -3.45 -10.95 -15.12
N TYR A 15 -4.50 -10.86 -15.93
CA TYR A 15 -4.39 -10.64 -17.37
C TYR A 15 -3.62 -9.36 -17.77
N PRO A 16 -3.78 -8.21 -17.08
CA PRO A 16 -2.91 -7.05 -17.29
C PRO A 16 -1.41 -7.34 -17.15
N ASP A 17 -0.99 -8.14 -16.16
CA ASP A 17 0.42 -8.47 -15.94
C ASP A 17 1.00 -9.29 -17.12
N VAL A 18 0.17 -10.16 -17.71
CA VAL A 18 0.54 -10.97 -18.89
C VAL A 18 0.73 -10.09 -20.13
N ILE A 19 -0.15 -9.11 -20.34
CA ILE A 19 -0.03 -8.17 -21.46
C ILE A 19 1.23 -7.31 -21.31
N GLU A 20 1.47 -6.77 -20.11
CA GLU A 20 2.64 -5.92 -19.84
C GLU A 20 3.97 -6.66 -20.00
N SER A 21 4.00 -7.96 -19.72
CA SER A 21 5.18 -8.80 -19.88
C SER A 21 5.37 -9.35 -21.30
N GLY A 22 4.29 -9.51 -22.08
CA GLY A 22 4.30 -10.11 -23.42
C GLY A 22 4.63 -9.16 -24.58
N LEU A 23 4.48 -7.84 -24.40
CA LEU A 23 4.78 -6.84 -25.44
C LEU A 23 6.25 -6.40 -25.37
N GLY A 24 7.11 -7.09 -26.13
CA GLY A 24 8.37 -6.64 -26.74
C GLY A 24 9.33 -5.72 -25.95
N LYS A 25 10.58 -6.18 -25.76
CA LYS A 25 11.74 -5.44 -25.17
C LYS A 25 11.65 -5.00 -23.70
N SER A 26 10.48 -5.07 -23.05
CA SER A 26 10.33 -4.79 -21.61
C SER A 26 10.60 -5.99 -20.69
N ALA A 27 10.85 -7.18 -21.26
CA ALA A 27 11.08 -8.43 -20.51
C ALA A 27 12.24 -8.36 -19.50
N VAL A 28 13.22 -7.48 -19.72
CA VAL A 28 14.38 -7.33 -18.83
C VAL A 28 14.05 -6.47 -17.60
N ILE A 29 13.02 -5.62 -17.66
CA ILE A 29 12.75 -4.62 -16.61
C ILE A 29 11.76 -5.16 -15.56
N LYS A 30 10.90 -6.12 -15.89
CA LYS A 30 9.86 -6.63 -14.98
C LYS A 30 9.95 -8.12 -14.59
N SER A 31 11.05 -8.82 -14.90
CA SER A 31 11.30 -10.18 -14.39
C SER A 31 11.23 -10.28 -12.85
N HIS A 32 11.31 -9.15 -12.15
CA HIS A 32 11.36 -9.05 -10.70
C HIS A 32 10.00 -8.78 -10.01
N HIS A 33 8.91 -8.53 -10.74
CA HIS A 33 7.64 -8.15 -10.09
C HIS A 33 6.76 -9.33 -9.67
N ASN A 34 6.77 -10.43 -10.42
CA ASN A 34 6.09 -11.66 -10.00
C ASN A 34 7.08 -12.71 -9.47
N VAL A 35 8.37 -12.62 -9.79
CA VAL A 35 9.38 -13.63 -9.41
C VAL A 35 10.63 -12.98 -8.79
N GLY A 36 10.46 -11.82 -8.15
CA GLY A 36 11.55 -11.12 -7.47
C GLY A 36 12.05 -11.91 -6.27
N GLY A 37 13.18 -12.61 -6.44
CA GLY A 37 13.88 -13.28 -5.34
C GLY A 37 13.73 -14.80 -5.30
N LEU A 38 13.23 -15.46 -6.35
CA LEU A 38 13.47 -16.90 -6.46
C LEU A 38 14.97 -17.13 -6.74
N PRO A 39 15.62 -18.08 -6.05
CA PRO A 39 17.00 -18.46 -6.34
C PRO A 39 17.14 -18.88 -7.81
N ASP A 40 18.35 -18.80 -8.37
CA ASP A 40 18.67 -19.15 -9.77
C ASP A 40 18.14 -20.54 -10.17
N TYR A 41 17.93 -21.42 -9.19
CA TYR A 41 17.27 -22.71 -9.31
C TYR A 41 16.11 -22.81 -8.34
N VAL A 42 14.92 -23.01 -8.87
CA VAL A 42 13.72 -23.26 -8.09
C VAL A 42 13.27 -24.69 -8.32
N ASP A 43 13.15 -25.47 -7.24
CA ASP A 43 12.77 -26.89 -7.29
C ASP A 43 11.26 -27.12 -7.56
N PHE A 44 10.55 -26.14 -8.14
CA PHE A 44 9.12 -26.27 -8.43
C PHE A 44 8.93 -27.01 -9.76
N LYS A 45 8.02 -27.98 -9.78
CA LYS A 45 7.57 -28.66 -11.01
C LYS A 45 6.84 -27.68 -11.92
N GLU A 46 6.04 -26.77 -11.36
CA GLU A 46 5.21 -25.84 -12.13
C GLU A 46 4.83 -24.60 -11.32
N ILE A 47 4.61 -23.49 -12.04
CA ILE A 47 3.98 -22.27 -11.53
C ILE A 47 2.51 -22.26 -11.97
N ILE A 48 1.59 -22.15 -11.02
CA ILE A 48 0.14 -22.15 -11.27
C ILE A 48 -0.41 -20.73 -11.09
N GLU A 49 -0.99 -20.17 -12.15
CA GLU A 49 -1.53 -18.81 -12.19
C GLU A 49 -3.04 -18.81 -12.47
N PRO A 50 -3.90 -19.10 -11.48
CA PRO A 50 -5.33 -19.32 -11.71
C PRO A 50 -6.09 -18.06 -12.15
N LEU A 51 -5.53 -16.87 -11.91
CA LEU A 51 -6.15 -15.58 -12.23
C LEU A 51 -5.67 -14.97 -13.56
N ARG A 52 -4.78 -15.67 -14.29
CA ARG A 52 -4.05 -15.13 -15.46
C ARG A 52 -4.92 -14.60 -16.60
N ASN A 53 -6.17 -15.04 -16.67
CA ASN A 53 -7.12 -14.67 -17.72
C ASN A 53 -8.19 -13.66 -17.23
N LEU A 54 -8.04 -13.11 -16.02
CA LEU A 54 -9.02 -12.21 -15.42
C LEU A 54 -8.46 -10.79 -15.33
N PHE A 55 -9.32 -9.80 -15.57
CA PHE A 55 -9.08 -8.39 -15.21
C PHE A 55 -9.30 -8.15 -13.72
N LYS A 56 -8.86 -6.99 -13.23
CA LYS A 56 -8.91 -6.66 -11.79
C LYS A 56 -10.34 -6.65 -11.22
N ASP A 57 -11.32 -6.18 -11.98
CA ASP A 57 -12.73 -6.19 -11.58
C ASP A 57 -13.30 -7.61 -11.54
N GLU A 58 -12.88 -8.49 -12.44
CA GLU A 58 -13.25 -9.90 -12.46
C GLU A 58 -12.65 -10.68 -11.29
N VAL A 59 -11.39 -10.41 -10.93
CA VAL A 59 -10.76 -10.95 -9.72
C VAL A 59 -11.52 -10.53 -8.47
N ARG A 60 -11.99 -9.28 -8.41
CA ARG A 60 -12.83 -8.81 -7.29
C ARG A 60 -14.15 -9.58 -7.24
N LYS A 61 -14.86 -9.72 -8.36
CA LYS A 61 -16.10 -10.50 -8.45
C LYS A 61 -15.88 -11.97 -8.04
N ALA A 62 -14.77 -12.58 -8.42
CA ALA A 62 -14.40 -13.92 -8.01
C ALA A 62 -14.16 -14.01 -6.49
N GLY A 63 -13.41 -13.06 -5.92
CA GLY A 63 -13.18 -12.99 -4.47
C GLY A 63 -14.46 -12.91 -3.65
N LEU A 64 -15.44 -12.11 -4.10
CA LEU A 64 -16.75 -12.02 -3.47
C LEU A 64 -17.53 -13.33 -3.52
N LYS A 65 -17.53 -14.01 -4.67
CA LYS A 65 -18.17 -15.33 -4.83
C LYS A 65 -17.53 -16.42 -3.95
N LEU A 66 -16.24 -16.27 -3.65
CA LEU A 66 -15.49 -17.15 -2.74
C LEU A 66 -15.71 -16.81 -1.26
N GLY A 67 -16.51 -15.79 -0.94
CA GLY A 67 -16.81 -15.39 0.44
C GLY A 67 -15.70 -14.56 1.10
N ILE A 68 -14.77 -13.99 0.33
CA ILE A 68 -13.77 -13.06 0.87
C ILE A 68 -14.49 -11.76 1.29
N PRO A 69 -14.29 -11.25 2.51
CA PRO A 69 -14.92 -10.03 2.97
C PRO A 69 -14.68 -8.83 2.04
N ASP A 70 -15.72 -8.03 1.80
CA ASP A 70 -15.68 -6.83 0.93
C ASP A 70 -14.48 -5.92 1.25
N LYS A 71 -14.23 -5.67 2.54
CA LYS A 71 -13.12 -4.84 3.00
C LYS A 71 -11.73 -5.32 2.55
N LEU A 72 -11.57 -6.62 2.29
CA LEU A 72 -10.32 -7.18 1.76
C LEU A 72 -10.28 -7.12 0.23
N VAL A 73 -11.41 -7.42 -0.42
CA VAL A 73 -11.53 -7.39 -1.90
C VAL A 73 -11.32 -5.99 -2.45
N PHE A 74 -11.90 -4.98 -1.79
CA PHE A 74 -11.86 -3.58 -2.21
C PHE A 74 -10.76 -2.77 -1.52
N ARG A 75 -9.85 -3.42 -0.78
CA ARG A 75 -8.72 -2.73 -0.15
C ARG A 75 -7.88 -2.02 -1.21
N GLN A 76 -7.47 -0.78 -0.92
CA GLN A 76 -6.53 -0.03 -1.76
C GLN A 76 -5.24 -0.82 -2.02
N PRO A 77 -4.57 -0.61 -3.16
CA PRO A 77 -3.29 -1.27 -3.44
C PRO A 77 -2.22 -0.82 -2.43
N PHE A 78 -1.40 -1.79 -2.00
CA PHE A 78 -0.27 -1.56 -1.13
C PHE A 78 1.02 -2.01 -1.85
N PRO A 79 2.06 -1.16 -1.91
CA PRO A 79 3.27 -1.45 -2.68
C PRO A 79 4.06 -2.61 -2.07
N GLY A 80 4.79 -3.37 -2.91
CA GLY A 80 5.62 -4.49 -2.46
C GLY A 80 6.65 -4.12 -1.37
N PRO A 81 7.44 -3.04 -1.54
CA PRO A 81 8.33 -2.52 -0.48
C PRO A 81 7.60 -1.95 0.74
N GLY A 82 6.27 -1.82 0.69
CA GLY A 82 5.44 -1.36 1.79
C GLY A 82 5.79 0.03 2.31
N LEU A 83 5.95 0.14 3.63
CA LEU A 83 6.24 1.40 4.31
C LEU A 83 7.65 1.94 4.02
N ALA A 84 8.57 1.11 3.52
CA ALA A 84 9.95 1.51 3.23
C ALA A 84 10.00 2.69 2.24
N ILE A 85 9.14 2.69 1.23
CA ILE A 85 9.06 3.77 0.23
C ILE A 85 8.19 4.96 0.67
N ARG A 86 7.64 4.90 1.89
CA ARG A 86 6.84 5.97 2.51
C ARG A 86 7.59 6.67 3.65
N ILE A 87 8.84 6.29 3.89
CA ILE A 87 9.74 6.96 4.83
C ILE A 87 10.82 7.65 4.02
N ILE A 88 10.94 8.97 4.18
CA ILE A 88 12.02 9.72 3.54
C ILE A 88 13.30 9.55 4.37
N GLY A 89 14.38 9.10 3.70
CA GLY A 89 15.69 8.86 4.31
C GLY A 89 15.83 7.47 4.92
N ASN A 90 16.61 7.37 6.00
CA ASN A 90 16.91 6.07 6.62
C ASN A 90 15.66 5.42 7.20
N ILE A 91 15.52 4.11 6.96
CA ILE A 91 14.45 3.26 7.46
C ILE A 91 14.92 2.63 8.77
N THR A 92 14.26 2.95 9.88
CA THR A 92 14.56 2.39 11.21
C THR A 92 13.28 1.85 11.86
N PRO A 93 13.37 0.90 12.80
CA PRO A 93 12.19 0.38 13.51
C PRO A 93 11.32 1.47 14.13
N GLU A 94 11.93 2.53 14.66
CA GLU A 94 11.25 3.65 15.30
C GLU A 94 10.44 4.45 14.27
N LYS A 95 11.04 4.79 13.12
CA LYS A 95 10.36 5.49 12.03
C LYS A 95 9.23 4.65 11.42
N ILE A 96 9.41 3.34 11.35
CA ILE A 96 8.36 2.42 10.91
C ILE A 96 7.18 2.47 11.88
N ALA A 97 7.42 2.41 13.19
CA ALA A 97 6.36 2.47 14.19
C ALA A 97 5.58 3.79 14.13
N ILE A 98 6.29 4.92 14.05
CA ILE A 98 5.67 6.25 13.90
C ILE A 98 4.76 6.30 12.67
N LEU A 99 5.25 5.82 11.52
CA LEU A 99 4.48 5.81 10.29
C LEU A 99 3.29 4.84 10.35
N GLN A 100 3.43 3.70 11.01
CA GLN A 100 2.33 2.74 11.19
C GLN A 100 1.16 3.37 11.95
N ASP A 101 1.45 4.07 13.04
CA ASP A 101 0.43 4.72 13.87
C ASP A 101 -0.24 5.87 13.10
N ALA A 102 0.54 6.73 12.42
CA ALA A 102 0.01 7.82 11.63
C ALA A 102 -0.83 7.34 10.42
N ASP A 103 -0.36 6.32 9.69
CA ASP A 103 -1.09 5.72 8.56
C ASP A 103 -2.36 4.99 9.04
N TYR A 104 -2.32 4.36 10.22
CA TYR A 104 -3.51 3.75 10.82
C TYR A 104 -4.59 4.77 11.11
N ILE A 105 -4.27 5.86 11.83
CA ILE A 105 -5.23 6.94 12.14
C ILE A 105 -5.81 7.51 10.84
N TYR A 106 -4.95 7.81 9.86
CA TYR A 106 -5.41 8.38 8.61
C TYR A 106 -6.39 7.46 7.87
N ARG A 107 -6.06 6.17 7.72
CA ARG A 107 -6.94 5.22 7.04
C ARG A 107 -8.24 4.99 7.80
N GLU A 108 -8.17 4.92 9.13
CA GLU A 108 -9.34 4.72 9.99
C GLU A 108 -10.34 5.88 9.82
N GLU A 109 -9.88 7.13 9.85
CA GLU A 109 -10.76 8.29 9.70
C GLU A 109 -11.33 8.44 8.29
N ILE A 110 -10.56 8.09 7.26
CA ILE A 110 -11.07 8.02 5.87
C ILE A 110 -12.18 6.97 5.73
N GLU A 111 -12.04 5.82 6.42
CA GLU A 111 -13.06 4.78 6.44
C GLU A 111 -14.31 5.21 7.22
N LYS A 112 -14.15 5.82 8.40
CA LYS A 112 -15.27 6.38 9.19
C LYS A 112 -16.05 7.46 8.44
N ALA A 113 -15.35 8.26 7.62
CA ALA A 113 -15.96 9.27 6.77
C ALA A 113 -16.63 8.69 5.50
N GLY A 114 -16.52 7.38 5.25
CA GLY A 114 -17.06 6.73 4.05
C GLY A 114 -16.37 7.14 2.74
N LEU A 115 -15.16 7.72 2.82
CA LEU A 115 -14.41 8.20 1.66
C LEU A 115 -13.55 7.10 1.01
N ASN A 116 -13.33 5.99 1.72
CA ASN A 116 -12.54 4.84 1.28
C ASN A 116 -13.03 4.21 -0.05
N GLN A 117 -14.31 4.37 -0.41
CA GLN A 117 -14.85 3.88 -1.69
C GLN A 117 -14.63 4.85 -2.86
N LYS A 118 -14.40 6.13 -2.57
CA LYS A 118 -14.22 7.20 -3.59
C LYS A 118 -12.75 7.46 -3.90
N ILE A 119 -11.88 7.28 -2.91
CA ILE A 119 -10.44 7.54 -3.04
C ILE A 119 -9.74 6.26 -3.47
N GLY A 120 -8.97 6.32 -4.56
CA GLY A 120 -8.26 5.16 -5.11
C GLY A 120 -7.07 4.73 -4.24
N GLN A 121 -6.33 5.69 -3.69
CA GLN A 121 -5.24 5.42 -2.75
C GLN A 121 -5.10 6.55 -1.74
N TYR A 122 -4.85 6.21 -0.47
CA TYR A 122 -4.64 7.16 0.61
C TYR A 122 -3.68 6.59 1.66
N PHE A 123 -2.61 7.32 1.97
CA PHE A 123 -1.58 6.89 2.91
C PHE A 123 -0.81 8.06 3.52
N ALA A 124 -0.20 7.80 4.68
CA ALA A 124 0.74 8.72 5.30
C ALA A 124 2.17 8.50 4.75
N VAL A 125 2.97 9.55 4.78
CA VAL A 125 4.41 9.55 4.47
C VAL A 125 5.13 10.24 5.62
N LEU A 126 6.11 9.57 6.22
CA LEU A 126 6.95 10.17 7.24
C LEU A 126 8.06 10.94 6.54
N THR A 127 8.02 12.27 6.66
CA THR A 127 9.08 13.09 6.07
C THR A 127 10.35 13.02 6.93
N ASN A 128 11.49 13.42 6.36
CA ASN A 128 12.72 13.57 7.13
C ASN A 128 12.88 14.99 7.72
N LEU A 129 11.81 15.79 7.69
CA LEU A 129 11.78 17.13 8.24
C LEU A 129 11.28 17.09 9.67
N ARG A 130 11.85 17.95 10.51
CA ARG A 130 11.36 18.21 11.86
C ARG A 130 10.74 19.58 11.92
N SER A 131 9.62 19.69 12.62
CA SER A 131 8.94 20.94 12.90
C SER A 131 8.89 21.19 14.39
N VAL A 132 8.75 22.47 14.76
CA VAL A 132 8.48 22.85 16.15
C VAL A 132 6.99 22.61 16.42
N GLY A 133 6.72 21.79 17.41
CA GLY A 133 5.40 21.64 18.02
C GLY A 133 5.31 22.35 19.36
N VAL A 134 4.09 22.63 19.81
CA VAL A 134 3.81 23.04 21.18
C VAL A 134 2.89 21.98 21.76
N MET A 135 3.41 21.17 22.69
CA MET A 135 2.61 20.21 23.45
C MET A 135 2.61 20.65 24.92
N GLY A 136 1.48 21.15 25.41
CA GLY A 136 1.40 21.80 26.72
C GLY A 136 2.23 23.09 26.74
N ASP A 137 3.13 23.22 27.71
CA ASP A 137 4.01 24.39 27.88
C ASP A 137 5.43 24.19 27.31
N GLU A 138 5.73 23.01 26.73
CA GLU A 138 7.05 22.68 26.19
C GLU A 138 7.08 22.68 24.65
N ARG A 139 8.26 23.01 24.10
CA ARG A 139 8.52 22.93 22.66
C ARG A 139 9.02 21.53 22.30
N THR A 140 8.38 20.91 21.31
CA THR A 140 8.84 19.64 20.74
C THR A 140 9.47 19.86 19.37
N TYR A 141 10.38 18.96 18.98
CA TYR A 141 11.04 18.97 17.66
C TYR A 141 10.87 17.61 17.01
N ASP A 142 9.69 17.41 16.44
CA ASP A 142 9.18 16.12 15.99
C ASP A 142 8.93 16.09 14.48
N TYR A 143 8.65 14.90 13.93
CA TYR A 143 8.62 14.68 12.49
C TYR A 143 7.36 15.24 11.83
N THR A 144 7.51 15.90 10.69
CA THR A 144 6.35 16.26 9.88
C THR A 144 5.85 15.03 9.09
N VAL A 145 4.55 14.76 9.14
CA VAL A 145 3.87 13.74 8.33
C VAL A 145 3.16 14.40 7.15
N ALA A 146 3.30 13.83 5.96
CA ALA A 146 2.54 14.22 4.78
C ALA A 146 1.42 13.21 4.52
N LEU A 147 0.20 13.71 4.32
CA LEU A 147 -0.94 12.88 3.91
C LEU A 147 -1.08 12.94 2.39
N ARG A 148 -1.13 11.77 1.74
CA ARG A 148 -1.34 11.66 0.30
C ARG A 148 -2.63 10.91 0.03
N ALA A 149 -3.53 11.51 -0.74
CA ALA A 149 -4.70 10.84 -1.28
C ALA A 149 -4.92 11.20 -2.75
N VAL A 150 -5.31 10.22 -3.54
CA VAL A 150 -5.54 10.38 -4.98
C VAL A 150 -6.78 9.62 -5.46
N THR A 151 -7.46 10.22 -6.43
CA THR A 151 -8.48 9.57 -7.26
C THR A 151 -7.85 9.12 -8.56
N THR A 152 -8.18 7.91 -9.00
CA THR A 152 -7.62 7.31 -10.22
C THR A 152 -8.50 6.16 -10.70
N THR A 153 -8.60 6.00 -12.02
CA THR A 153 -9.31 4.90 -12.65
C THR A 153 -8.39 3.73 -13.02
N ASP A 154 -7.11 4.00 -13.29
CA ASP A 154 -6.16 3.05 -13.87
C ASP A 154 -4.76 3.07 -13.23
N PHE A 155 -4.52 3.92 -12.24
CA PHE A 155 -3.21 4.20 -11.62
C PHE A 155 -2.10 4.66 -12.60
N MET A 156 -2.45 4.97 -13.85
CA MET A 156 -1.57 5.61 -14.83
C MET A 156 -1.71 7.13 -14.77
N THR A 157 -2.91 7.62 -14.47
CA THR A 157 -3.19 9.04 -14.20
C THR A 157 -3.89 9.20 -12.85
N ALA A 158 -3.60 10.28 -12.14
CA ALA A 158 -4.15 10.51 -10.80
C ALA A 158 -4.34 11.99 -10.51
N GLU A 159 -5.48 12.32 -9.92
CA GLU A 159 -5.78 13.65 -9.36
C GLU A 159 -5.68 13.62 -7.84
N PHE A 160 -5.47 14.76 -7.20
CA PHE A 160 -5.53 14.83 -5.75
C PHE A 160 -6.97 14.59 -5.29
N ALA A 161 -7.15 13.82 -4.22
CA ALA A 161 -8.49 13.61 -3.68
C ALA A 161 -8.93 14.81 -2.84
N GLU A 162 -10.12 15.32 -3.09
CA GLU A 162 -10.76 16.35 -2.27
C GLU A 162 -11.31 15.73 -0.98
N ILE A 163 -10.57 15.89 0.12
CA ILE A 163 -11.01 15.47 1.45
C ILE A 163 -11.59 16.69 2.17
N PRO A 164 -12.80 16.61 2.76
CA PRO A 164 -13.38 17.70 3.53
C PRO A 164 -12.45 18.21 4.63
N TRP A 165 -12.43 19.52 4.83
CA TRP A 165 -11.47 20.18 5.73
C TRP A 165 -11.73 19.86 7.21
N ASP A 166 -12.98 19.62 7.59
CA ASP A 166 -13.32 19.12 8.92
C ASP A 166 -12.67 17.75 9.19
N ILE A 167 -12.69 16.86 8.21
CA ILE A 167 -12.09 15.51 8.31
C ILE A 167 -10.56 15.59 8.34
N LEU A 168 -9.95 16.39 7.46
CA LEU A 168 -8.50 16.62 7.47
C LEU A 168 -8.03 17.27 8.77
N GLY A 169 -8.78 18.24 9.30
CA GLY A 169 -8.51 18.86 10.60
C GLY A 169 -8.60 17.85 11.74
N HIS A 170 -9.61 16.97 11.72
CA HIS A 170 -9.74 15.89 12.71
C HIS A 170 -8.56 14.90 12.64
N ILE A 171 -8.19 14.44 11.45
CA ILE A 171 -7.04 13.56 11.24
C ILE A 171 -5.76 14.21 11.75
N SER A 172 -5.52 15.48 11.39
CA SER A 172 -4.33 16.23 11.83
C SER A 172 -4.26 16.29 13.35
N ASN A 173 -5.37 16.61 14.02
CA ASN A 173 -5.42 16.66 15.47
C ASN A 173 -5.18 15.30 16.11
N ARG A 174 -5.75 14.22 15.58
CA ARG A 174 -5.51 12.87 16.11
C ARG A 174 -4.05 12.45 15.95
N ILE A 175 -3.46 12.65 14.77
CA ILE A 175 -2.06 12.28 14.53
C ILE A 175 -1.12 13.01 15.50
N VAL A 176 -1.25 14.33 15.64
CA VAL A 176 -0.36 15.13 16.53
C VAL A 176 -0.53 14.75 18.01
N ASN A 177 -1.74 14.40 18.46
CA ASN A 177 -1.99 14.09 19.87
C ASN A 177 -1.73 12.62 20.24
N GLU A 178 -1.90 11.69 19.31
CA GLU A 178 -1.85 10.25 19.59
C GLU A 178 -0.53 9.60 19.13
N VAL A 179 0.13 10.14 18.11
CA VAL A 179 1.38 9.58 17.56
C VAL A 179 2.57 10.26 18.19
N LYS A 180 3.36 9.51 18.96
CA LYS A 180 4.62 10.03 19.51
C LYS A 180 5.56 10.40 18.36
N HIS A 181 6.24 11.53 18.50
CA HIS A 181 7.23 12.02 17.54
C HIS A 181 6.68 12.55 16.21
N VAL A 182 5.43 13.05 16.21
CA VAL A 182 4.82 13.80 15.09
C VAL A 182 4.33 15.16 15.53
#